data_AF-A0A1C9CHZ7-F1
#
_entry.id   AF-A0A1C9CHZ7-F1
#
_cell.length_a   1.000
_cell.length_b   1.000
_cell.length_c   1.000
_cell.angle_alpha   90.00
_cell.angle_beta   90.00
_cell.angle_gamma   90.00
#
_symmetry.space_group_name_H-M   'P 1'
#
loop_
_entity.id
_entity.type
_entity.pdbx_description
1 polymer ?
#
loop_
_entity_poly.entity_id
_entity_poly.type
_entity_poly.pdbx_seq_one_letter_code
_entity_poly.pdbx_strand_id
1 'polypeptide(L)' 'MKNFWDNISKLPRFFLSVFVGFFLTTIYPIFELLKDKNKRFLTTILSLLLLASLYITLKLMLEIN' A
#
# COMPACT_ATOMS: atom_id res chain seq x y z
N MET A 1 -29.65 19.72 -11.22
CA MET A 1 -28.20 19.95 -11.44
C MET A 1 -27.38 19.94 -10.15
N LYS A 2 -27.73 20.68 -9.08
CA LYS A 2 -26.96 20.74 -7.81
C LYS A 2 -26.67 19.36 -7.19
N ASN A 3 -27.66 18.48 -7.18
CA ASN A 3 -27.53 17.11 -6.62
C ASN A 3 -26.56 16.21 -7.41
N PHE A 4 -26.41 16.43 -8.72
CA PHE A 4 -25.50 15.64 -9.56
C PHE A 4 -24.03 15.94 -9.21
N TRP A 5 -23.68 17.23 -9.19
CA TRP A 5 -22.35 17.68 -8.81
C TRP A 5 -22.00 17.34 -7.36
N ASP A 6 -22.99 17.40 -6.46
CA ASP A 6 -22.82 17.01 -5.06
C ASP A 6 -22.47 15.52 -4.92
N ASN A 7 -23.11 14.64 -5.69
CA ASN A 7 -22.79 13.21 -5.73
C ASN A 7 -21.43 12.90 -6.35
N ILE A 8 -21.04 13.58 -7.44
CA ILE A 8 -19.70 13.43 -8.03
C ILE A 8 -18.62 13.78 -7.03
N SER A 9 -18.80 14.80 -6.20
CA SER A 9 -17.80 15.18 -5.18
C SER A 9 -17.70 14.19 -4.00
N LYS A 10 -18.73 13.37 -3.77
CA LYS A 10 -18.77 12.35 -2.70
C LYS A 10 -18.06 11.07 -3.10
N LEU A 11 -18.08 10.72 -4.38
CA LEU A 11 -17.44 9.51 -4.90
C LEU A 11 -15.92 9.45 -4.61
N PRO A 12 -15.11 10.50 -4.87
CA PRO A 12 -13.68 10.50 -4.53
C PRO A 12 -13.45 10.35 -3.03
N ARG A 13 -14.26 11.01 -2.21
CA ARG A 13 -14.16 10.96 -0.74
C ARG A 13 -14.46 9.56 -0.21
N PHE A 14 -15.51 8.93 -0.73
CA PHE A 14 -15.84 7.54 -0.43
C PHE A 14 -14.71 6.60 -0.88
N PHE A 15 -14.25 6.75 -2.12
CA PHE A 15 -13.18 5.91 -2.67
C PHE A 15 -11.91 6.01 -1.83
N LEU A 16 -11.46 7.22 -1.50
CA LEU A 16 -10.29 7.43 -0.64
C LEU A 16 -10.50 6.86 0.77
N SER A 17 -11.69 7.04 1.35
CA SER A 17 -11.99 6.48 2.68
C SER A 17 -11.93 4.95 2.69
N VAL A 18 -12.54 4.30 1.71
CA VAL A 18 -12.50 2.83 1.57
C VAL A 18 -11.09 2.37 1.25
N PHE A 19 -10.39 3.06 0.35
CA PHE A 19 -9.03 2.72 -0.04
C PHE A 19 -8.07 2.79 1.15
N VAL A 20 -8.10 3.89 1.91
CA VAL A 20 -7.28 4.04 3.12
C VAL A 20 -7.64 2.98 4.16
N GLY A 21 -8.94 2.77 4.44
CA GLY A 21 -9.40 1.76 5.38
C GLY A 21 -8.91 0.36 5.00
N PHE A 22 -9.10 -0.02 3.73
CA PHE A 22 -8.65 -1.29 3.17
C PHE A 22 -7.14 -1.48 3.27
N PHE A 23 -6.35 -0.48 2.92
CA PHE A 23 -4.89 -0.54 3.02
C PHE A 23 -4.43 -0.69 4.47
N LEU A 24 -5.02 0.08 5.39
CA LEU A 24 -4.69 -0.01 6.82
C LEU A 24 -5.01 -1.39 7.38
N THR A 25 -6.19 -1.95 7.07
CA THR A 25 -6.57 -3.29 7.55
C THR A 25 -5.71 -4.39 6.92
N THR A 26 -5.35 -4.25 5.65
CA THR A 26 -4.55 -5.26 4.93
C THR A 26 -3.08 -5.26 5.37
N ILE A 27 -2.52 -4.10 5.72
CA ILE A 27 -1.13 -3.97 6.18
C ILE A 27 -1.00 -4.27 7.69
N TYR A 28 -2.07 -4.17 8.47
CA TYR A 28 -2.03 -4.42 9.92
C TYR A 28 -1.34 -5.75 10.34
N PRO A 29 -1.62 -6.92 9.71
CA PRO A 29 -0.94 -8.16 10.04
C PRO A 29 0.57 -8.12 9.81
N ILE A 30 1.04 -7.32 8.84
CA ILE A 30 2.47 -7.12 8.57
C ILE A 30 3.12 -6.39 9.76
N PHE A 31 2.45 -5.36 10.29
CA PHE A 31 2.93 -4.67 11.49
C PHE A 31 2.92 -5.57 12.74
N GLU A 32 1.96 -6.47 12.84
CA GLU A 32 1.89 -7.44 13.93
C GLU A 32 3.04 -8.46 13.86
N LEU A 33 3.35 -8.96 12.66
CA LEU A 33 4.50 -9.84 12.40
C LEU A 33 5.86 -9.19 12.73
N LEU A 34 5.97 -7.87 12.58
CA LEU A 34 7.17 -7.11 12.92
C LEU A 34 7.36 -6.94 14.44
N LYS A 35 6.29 -7.05 15.24
CA LYS A 35 6.36 -6.98 16.71
C LYS A 35 6.87 -8.29 17.34
N ASP A 36 6.62 -9.42 16.69
CA ASP A 36 7.12 -10.72 17.11
C ASP A 36 8.64 -10.81 16.84
N LYS A 37 9.45 -10.84 17.91
CA LYS A 37 10.92 -10.84 17.81
C LYS A 37 11.46 -11.99 16.96
N ASN A 38 10.80 -13.15 16.94
CA ASN A 38 11.25 -14.33 16.20
C ASN A 38 10.96 -14.19 14.70
N LYS A 39 9.84 -13.53 14.35
CA LYS A 39 9.39 -13.34 12.96
C LYS A 39 9.87 -12.03 12.36
N ARG A 40 10.28 -11.07 13.18
CA ARG A 40 10.74 -9.73 12.76
C ARG A 40 11.88 -9.80 11.76
N PHE A 41 12.86 -10.67 11.98
CA PHE A 41 14.01 -10.78 11.07
C PHE A 41 13.57 -11.26 9.68
N LEU A 42 12.80 -12.36 9.61
CA LEU A 42 12.28 -12.91 8.36
C LEU A 42 11.39 -11.92 7.61
N THR A 43 10.46 -11.28 8.33
CA THR A 43 9.52 -10.30 7.74
C THR A 43 10.23 -9.05 7.24
N THR A 44 11.27 -8.58 7.94
CA THR A 44 12.11 -7.47 7.48
C THR A 44 12.85 -7.83 6.19
N ILE A 45 13.48 -9.00 6.12
CA ILE A 45 14.18 -9.45 4.90
C ILE A 45 13.23 -9.57 3.71
N LEU A 46 12.06 -10.21 3.91
CA LEU A 46 11.06 -10.35 2.85
C LEU A 46 10.59 -8.97 2.35
N SER A 47 10.37 -8.02 3.25
CA SER A 47 9.97 -6.66 2.86
C SER A 47 11.05 -5.92 2.05
N LEU A 48 12.33 -6.08 2.43
CA LEU A 48 13.47 -5.52 1.70
C LEU A 48 13.62 -6.15 0.31
N LEU A 49 13.48 -7.47 0.19
CA LEU A 49 13.53 -8.16 -1.10
C LEU A 49 12.40 -7.70 -2.02
N LEU A 50 11.19 -7.53 -1.49
CA LEU A 50 10.04 -7.06 -2.24
C LEU A 50 10.29 -5.62 -2.77
N LEU A 51 10.78 -4.72 -1.91
CA LEU A 51 11.13 -3.36 -2.30
C LEU A 51 12.28 -3.32 -3.33
N ALA A 52 13.31 -4.13 -3.14
CA ALA A 52 14.43 -4.23 -4.08
C ALA A 52 13.96 -4.76 -5.44
N SER A 53 13.10 -5.77 -5.47
CA SER A 53 12.51 -6.30 -6.71
C SER A 53 11.68 -5.23 -7.41
N LEU A 54 10.82 -4.51 -6.69
CA LEU A 54 10.05 -3.41 -7.26
C LEU A 54 10.95 -2.32 -7.84
N TYR A 55 12.01 -1.95 -7.10
CA TYR A 55 12.98 -0.97 -7.56
C TYR A 55 13.67 -1.43 -8.85
N ILE A 56 14.14 -2.68 -8.92
CA ILE A 56 14.77 -3.23 -10.12
C ILE A 56 13.78 -3.25 -11.28
N THR A 57 12.54 -3.69 -11.06
CA THR A 57 11.51 -3.69 -12.12
C THR A 57 11.27 -2.28 -12.65
N LEU A 58 11.10 -1.29 -11.77
CA LEU A 58 10.93 0.11 -12.18
C LEU A 58 12.16 0.65 -12.91
N LYS A 59 13.36 0.34 -12.40
CA LYS A 59 14.64 0.71 -13.02
C LYS A 59 14.74 0.18 -14.46
N LEU A 60 14.38 -1.09 -14.67
CA LEU A 60 14.35 -1.73 -15.98
C LEU A 60 13.30 -1.11 -16.90
N MET A 61 12.11 -0.79 -16.38
CA MET A 61 11.05 -0.14 -17.16
C MET A 61 11.40 1.29 -17.58
N LEU A 62 12.16 2.00 -16.75
CA LEU A 62 12.58 3.38 -16.99
C LEU A 62 13.92 3.47 -17.75
N GLU A 63 14.57 2.33 -18.03
CA GLU A 63 15.88 2.25 -18.69
C GLU A 63 16.97 3.10 -18.00
N ILE A 64 16.79 3.35 -16.71
CA ILE A 64 17.76 4.09 -15.88
C ILE A 64 18.87 3.10 -15.55
N ASN A 65 20.04 3.20 -16.18
CA ASN A 65 21.18 2.31 -15.93
C ASN A 65 22.06 2.81 -14.78
#